data_AF-A0A845WUU7-F1
#
_entry.id   AF-A0A845WUU7-F1
#
_cell.length_a   1.000
_cell.length_b   1.000
_cell.length_c   1.000
_cell.angle_alpha   90.00
_cell.angle_beta   90.00
_cell.angle_gamma   90.00
#
_symmetry.space_group_name_H-M   'P 1'
#
loop_
_entity.id
_entity.type
_entity.pdbx_description
1 polymer ?
#
loop_
_entity_poly.entity_id
_entity_poly.type
_entity_poly.pdbx_seq_one_letter_code
_entity_poly.pdbx_strand_id
1 'polypeptide(L)'
;MKQHSVRLILLEKSSVILKRKNNELSWSFPSKLIEASDSSQQTIQKIVIELFGSVSCFPSENLHEECFSLQSGDSVEHFFCLPCIERYDLTRVIQKEFILKWFEIEEILDIDLSSTVYRNFSALVRLVWNGTANDFHMLDQIESRLLDINRLSKKNERVFYTTDKFIGISNQQIFLMKEFVRLRDLPVFRICFHTSDKACIQEMLIIHTRPTVIKPHKQEKESVSYHVVEGHISVEIHDDQGNVFEKYEICNHLSSLAISANNKQIFLRIPANQFRTLQSLSSFAIFFEISIGPFQDSDTVWMKDLSQGIALA
;
A
#
# COMPACT_ATOMS: atom_id res chain seq x y z
N MET A 1 9.45 -4.79 -27.91
CA MET A 1 8.77 -3.50 -28.18
C MET A 1 7.75 -3.32 -27.08
N LYS A 2 7.77 -2.21 -26.33
CA LYS A 2 6.85 -2.03 -25.21
C LYS A 2 5.41 -1.91 -25.71
N GLN A 3 4.48 -2.62 -25.09
CA GLN A 3 3.06 -2.59 -25.44
C GLN A 3 2.32 -1.67 -24.48
N HIS A 4 1.68 -0.61 -24.99
CA HIS A 4 0.92 0.30 -24.15
C HIS A 4 -0.58 0.01 -24.30
N SER A 5 -1.32 0.13 -23.21
CA SER A 5 -2.78 0.00 -23.24
C SER A 5 -3.43 1.06 -22.38
N VAL A 6 -4.61 1.52 -22.79
CA VAL A 6 -5.38 2.51 -22.05
C VAL A 6 -6.57 1.84 -21.40
N ARG A 7 -6.77 2.20 -20.13
CA ARG A 7 -7.79 1.70 -19.23
C ARG A 7 -8.60 2.87 -18.71
N LEU A 8 -9.91 2.68 -18.62
CA LEU A 8 -10.82 3.71 -18.12
C LEU A 8 -11.52 3.29 -16.84
N ILE A 9 -11.68 4.28 -15.97
CA ILE A 9 -12.35 4.19 -14.68
C ILE A 9 -13.57 5.11 -14.78
N LEU A 10 -14.76 4.55 -14.62
CA LEU A 10 -16.00 5.32 -14.69
C LEU A 10 -16.43 5.68 -13.28
N LEU A 11 -16.60 6.97 -13.02
CA LEU A 11 -16.98 7.51 -11.71
C LEU A 11 -18.29 8.27 -11.77
N GLU A 12 -19.08 8.20 -10.71
CA GLU A 12 -20.17 9.12 -10.44
C GLU A 12 -20.18 9.43 -8.94
N LYS A 13 -19.92 10.70 -8.58
CA LYS A 13 -19.76 11.13 -7.19
C LYS A 13 -18.72 10.26 -6.45
N SER A 14 -19.14 9.47 -5.46
CA SER A 14 -18.32 8.57 -4.65
C SER A 14 -18.30 7.12 -5.14
N SER A 15 -18.98 6.82 -6.24
CA SER A 15 -19.14 5.47 -6.75
C SER A 15 -18.25 5.20 -7.97
N VAL A 16 -17.73 3.98 -8.07
CA VAL A 16 -17.06 3.43 -9.26
C VAL A 16 -17.97 2.41 -9.94
N ILE A 17 -17.78 2.19 -11.25
CA ILE A 17 -18.40 1.04 -11.94
C ILE A 17 -17.45 -0.14 -11.94
N LEU A 18 -17.94 -1.28 -11.48
CA LEU A 18 -17.31 -2.57 -11.74
C LEU A 18 -18.08 -3.29 -12.87
N LYS A 19 -17.34 -3.93 -13.76
CA LYS A 19 -17.85 -4.81 -14.81
C LYS A 19 -17.56 -6.26 -14.46
N ARG A 20 -18.50 -7.15 -14.77
CA ARG A 20 -18.34 -8.60 -14.64
C ARG A 20 -18.38 -9.27 -16.01
N LYS A 21 -17.41 -10.15 -16.31
CA LYS A 21 -17.39 -11.03 -17.47
C LYS A 21 -16.92 -12.42 -17.03
N ASN A 22 -17.64 -13.48 -17.40
CA ASN A 22 -17.27 -14.87 -17.09
C ASN A 22 -16.90 -15.13 -15.61
N ASN A 23 -17.66 -14.58 -14.67
CA ASN A 23 -17.40 -14.58 -13.21
C ASN A 23 -16.22 -13.75 -12.71
N GLU A 24 -15.42 -13.14 -13.59
CA GLU A 24 -14.38 -12.21 -13.20
C GLU A 24 -14.95 -10.81 -13.09
N LEU A 25 -14.67 -10.17 -11.96
CA LEU A 25 -15.01 -8.78 -11.72
C LEU A 25 -13.78 -7.91 -11.98
N SER A 26 -13.98 -6.81 -12.69
CA SER A 26 -12.93 -5.85 -13.01
C SER A 26 -13.49 -4.45 -12.96
N TRP A 27 -12.64 -3.50 -12.64
CA TRP A 27 -13.02 -2.12 -12.37
C TRP A 27 -12.68 -1.18 -13.52
N SER A 28 -11.91 -1.68 -14.51
CA SER A 28 -11.42 -0.90 -15.63
C SER A 28 -11.92 -1.42 -16.98
N PHE A 29 -12.19 -0.50 -17.90
CA PHE A 29 -12.66 -0.77 -19.25
C PHE A 29 -11.50 -0.64 -20.24
N PRO A 30 -11.25 -1.64 -21.11
CA PRO A 30 -10.29 -1.47 -22.20
C PRO A 30 -10.81 -0.40 -23.15
N SER A 31 -9.95 0.54 -23.53
CA SER A 31 -10.28 1.56 -24.52
C SER A 31 -9.46 1.40 -25.80
N LYS A 32 -8.14 1.17 -25.73
CA LYS A 32 -7.29 0.91 -26.92
C LYS A 32 -5.93 0.32 -26.56
N LEU A 33 -5.34 -0.42 -27.50
CA LEU A 33 -3.89 -0.69 -27.52
C LEU A 33 -3.18 0.47 -28.23
N ILE A 34 -2.04 0.88 -27.71
CA ILE A 34 -1.26 2.01 -28.21
C ILE A 34 0.15 1.54 -28.52
N GLU A 35 0.66 1.96 -29.68
CA GLU A 35 2.06 1.73 -30.06
C GLU A 35 2.99 2.62 -29.23
N ALA A 36 4.21 2.15 -28.95
CA ALA A 36 5.14 2.88 -28.08
C ALA A 36 5.44 4.33 -28.55
N SER A 37 5.38 4.59 -29.86
CA SER A 37 5.54 5.91 -30.47
C SER A 37 4.43 6.91 -30.13
N ASP A 38 3.25 6.41 -29.74
CA ASP A 38 2.04 7.20 -29.45
C ASP A 38 1.73 7.31 -27.95
N SER A 39 2.70 6.96 -27.09
CA SER A 39 2.55 6.95 -25.62
C SER A 39 2.54 8.33 -24.96
N SER A 40 2.53 9.42 -25.74
CA SER A 40 2.44 10.77 -25.18
C SER A 40 1.06 11.02 -24.54
N GLN A 41 1.04 11.70 -23.40
CA GLN A 41 -0.19 12.02 -22.67
C GLN A 41 -1.24 12.72 -23.56
N GLN A 42 -0.80 13.59 -24.46
CA GLN A 42 -1.67 14.30 -25.42
C GLN A 42 -2.29 13.35 -26.47
N THR A 43 -1.53 12.36 -26.94
CA THR A 43 -2.03 11.35 -27.90
C THR A 43 -3.05 10.43 -27.24
N ILE A 44 -2.77 10.01 -26.00
CA ILE A 44 -3.67 9.16 -25.22
C ILE A 44 -4.99 9.91 -24.92
N GLN A 45 -4.93 11.19 -24.57
CA GLN A 45 -6.11 12.01 -24.32
C GLN A 45 -7.01 12.10 -25.57
N LYS A 46 -6.42 12.32 -26.76
CA LYS A 46 -7.17 12.34 -28.03
C LYS A 46 -7.87 11.02 -28.31
N ILE A 47 -7.20 9.89 -28.08
CA ILE A 47 -7.76 8.55 -28.25
C ILE A 47 -9.01 8.36 -27.38
N VAL A 48 -8.97 8.83 -26.14
CA VAL A 48 -10.13 8.71 -25.25
C VAL A 48 -11.26 9.64 -25.69
N ILE A 49 -10.96 10.86 -26.13
CA ILE A 49 -11.97 11.77 -26.71
C ILE A 49 -12.62 11.16 -27.95
N GLU A 50 -11.86 10.50 -28.84
CA GLU A 50 -12.41 9.83 -30.02
C GLU A 50 -13.35 8.67 -29.66
N LEU A 51 -13.01 7.89 -28.63
CA LEU A 51 -13.78 6.73 -28.22
C LEU A 51 -15.07 7.09 -27.46
N PHE A 52 -15.06 8.19 -26.70
CA PHE A 52 -16.16 8.53 -25.78
C PHE A 52 -16.84 9.87 -26.04
N GLY A 53 -16.26 10.76 -26.86
CA GLY A 53 -16.80 12.08 -27.17
C GLY A 53 -18.11 12.07 -27.97
N SER A 54 -18.53 10.91 -28.49
CA SER A 54 -19.85 10.71 -29.11
C SER A 54 -20.92 10.21 -28.14
N VAL A 55 -20.54 9.87 -26.90
CA VAL A 55 -21.46 9.39 -25.88
C VAL A 55 -21.90 10.57 -25.01
N SER A 56 -23.17 10.96 -25.12
CA SER A 56 -23.73 12.16 -24.48
C SER A 56 -23.61 12.20 -22.95
N CYS A 57 -23.41 11.07 -22.26
CA CYS A 57 -23.23 11.01 -20.81
C CYS A 57 -21.78 11.19 -20.33
N PHE A 58 -20.82 11.31 -21.26
CA PHE A 58 -19.40 11.46 -20.97
C PHE A 58 -18.83 12.71 -21.65
N PRO A 59 -18.87 13.87 -20.98
CA PRO A 59 -18.31 15.11 -21.53
C PRO A 59 -16.78 14.92 -21.69
N SER A 60 -16.31 14.90 -22.93
CA SER A 60 -14.88 14.75 -23.28
C SER A 60 -14.00 15.86 -22.71
N GLU A 61 -14.61 17.01 -22.42
CA GLU A 61 -14.03 18.17 -21.73
C GLU A 61 -13.65 17.91 -20.25
N ASN A 62 -14.18 16.85 -19.63
CA ASN A 62 -13.85 16.45 -18.25
C ASN A 62 -12.85 15.28 -18.19
N LEU A 63 -12.29 14.87 -19.33
CA LEU A 63 -11.25 13.85 -19.31
C LEU A 63 -9.93 14.47 -18.85
N HIS A 64 -9.63 14.27 -17.57
CA HIS A 64 -8.44 14.77 -16.89
C HIS A 64 -7.17 13.96 -17.19
N GLU A 65 -6.06 14.42 -16.61
CA GLU A 65 -4.74 13.79 -16.67
C GLU A 65 -4.76 12.31 -16.26
N GLU A 66 -3.72 11.57 -16.65
CA GLU A 66 -3.55 10.18 -16.27
C GLU A 66 -3.57 10.05 -14.73
N CYS A 67 -4.41 9.15 -14.22
CA CYS A 67 -4.54 8.93 -12.78
C CYS A 67 -3.34 8.17 -12.23
N PHE A 68 -2.94 7.10 -12.94
CA PHE A 68 -1.76 6.30 -12.66
C PHE A 68 -1.44 5.36 -13.83
N SER A 69 -0.22 4.83 -13.86
CA SER A 69 0.21 3.77 -14.77
C SER A 69 0.72 2.53 -14.03
N LEU A 70 0.64 1.38 -14.68
CA LEU A 70 1.17 0.11 -14.19
C LEU A 70 2.08 -0.51 -15.23
N GLN A 71 3.33 -0.76 -14.83
CA GLN A 71 4.28 -1.47 -15.66
C GLN A 71 4.34 -2.94 -15.25
N SER A 72 4.17 -3.83 -16.22
CA SER A 72 4.31 -5.29 -16.06
C SER A 72 5.13 -5.85 -17.22
N GLY A 73 6.39 -6.19 -16.94
CA GLY A 73 7.35 -6.57 -17.98
C GLY A 73 7.53 -5.48 -19.04
N ASP A 74 7.25 -5.84 -20.29
CA ASP A 74 7.28 -4.93 -21.45
C ASP A 74 5.94 -4.22 -21.70
N SER A 75 4.93 -4.42 -20.84
CA SER A 75 3.62 -3.77 -20.98
C SER A 75 3.44 -2.62 -20.00
N VAL A 76 2.79 -1.54 -20.45
CA VAL A 76 2.36 -0.42 -19.60
C VAL A 76 0.85 -0.21 -19.76
N GLU A 77 0.12 -0.24 -18.66
CA GLU A 77 -1.30 0.10 -18.61
C GLU A 77 -1.46 1.51 -18.05
N HIS A 78 -2.12 2.38 -18.79
CA HIS A 78 -2.37 3.77 -18.44
C HIS A 78 -3.85 3.94 -18.03
N PHE A 79 -4.11 4.49 -16.84
CA PHE A 79 -5.47 4.59 -16.30
C PHE A 79 -5.96 6.03 -16.27
N PHE A 80 -7.14 6.25 -16.84
CA PHE A 80 -7.81 7.55 -16.88
C PHE A 80 -9.18 7.47 -16.24
N CYS A 81 -9.56 8.54 -15.57
CA CYS A 81 -10.87 8.71 -14.97
C CYS A 81 -11.80 9.43 -15.94
N LEU A 82 -13.03 8.93 -16.05
CA LEU A 82 -14.10 9.54 -16.80
C LEU A 82 -15.31 9.76 -15.87
N PRO A 83 -15.55 11.00 -15.41
CA PRO A 83 -16.70 11.32 -14.58
C PRO A 83 -17.97 11.28 -15.43
N CYS A 84 -19.01 10.61 -14.90
CA CYS A 84 -20.34 10.55 -15.47
C CYS A 84 -21.21 11.61 -14.80
N ILE A 85 -21.94 12.39 -15.61
CA ILE A 85 -22.76 13.51 -15.12
C ILE A 85 -24.01 13.00 -14.37
N GLU A 86 -24.55 11.84 -14.75
CA GLU A 86 -25.72 11.20 -14.12
C GLU A 86 -25.58 9.67 -14.21
N ARG A 87 -26.17 8.89 -13.28
CA ARG A 87 -26.33 7.41 -13.39
C ARG A 87 -27.07 7.02 -14.65
N TYR A 88 -26.36 7.00 -15.76
CA TYR A 88 -26.86 6.50 -17.02
C TYR A 88 -26.92 4.98 -16.96
N ASP A 89 -27.93 4.40 -17.61
CA ASP A 89 -27.93 2.97 -17.88
C ASP A 89 -26.89 2.66 -18.96
N LEU A 90 -25.65 2.52 -18.53
CA LEU A 90 -24.49 2.27 -19.39
C LEU A 90 -24.53 0.88 -20.02
N THR A 91 -25.47 -0.01 -19.64
CA THR A 91 -25.64 -1.32 -20.30
C THR A 91 -26.01 -1.18 -21.78
N ARG A 92 -26.56 -0.02 -22.19
CA ARG A 92 -26.87 0.29 -23.60
C ARG A 92 -25.68 0.86 -24.37
N VAL A 93 -24.68 1.40 -23.67
CA VAL A 93 -23.53 2.13 -24.25
C VAL A 93 -22.30 1.23 -24.34
N ILE A 94 -22.01 0.48 -23.27
CA ILE A 94 -20.87 -0.42 -23.18
C ILE A 94 -21.39 -1.80 -23.58
N GLN A 95 -20.84 -2.35 -24.66
CA GLN A 95 -21.20 -3.62 -25.31
C GLN A 95 -21.89 -4.66 -24.41
N LYS A 96 -22.93 -5.33 -24.94
CA LYS A 96 -23.79 -6.36 -24.29
C LYS A 96 -23.08 -7.56 -23.62
N GLU A 97 -21.74 -7.58 -23.60
CA GLU A 97 -20.93 -8.67 -23.04
C GLU A 97 -20.66 -8.55 -21.52
N PHE A 98 -20.98 -7.41 -20.89
CA PHE A 98 -20.67 -7.15 -19.49
C PHE A 98 -21.91 -6.85 -18.65
N ILE A 99 -21.92 -7.31 -17.41
CA ILE A 99 -22.85 -6.82 -16.38
C ILE A 99 -22.15 -5.69 -15.64
N LEU A 100 -22.79 -4.52 -15.59
CA LEU A 100 -22.26 -3.32 -14.94
C LEU A 100 -23.01 -3.07 -13.63
N LYS A 101 -22.28 -2.74 -12.57
CA LYS A 101 -22.88 -2.33 -11.30
C LYS A 101 -22.04 -1.24 -10.65
N TRP A 102 -22.73 -0.27 -10.06
CA TRP A 102 -22.12 0.79 -9.24
C TRP A 102 -21.78 0.25 -7.85
N PHE A 103 -20.62 0.64 -7.36
CA PHE A 103 -20.15 0.33 -6.02
C PHE A 103 -19.61 1.61 -5.37
N GLU A 104 -19.99 1.85 -4.12
CA GLU A 104 -19.30 2.84 -3.29
C GLU A 104 -17.88 2.37 -3.00
N ILE A 105 -16.94 3.30 -2.79
CA ILE A 105 -15.54 2.96 -2.52
C ILE A 105 -15.38 2.01 -1.32
N GLU A 106 -16.21 2.16 -0.29
CA GLU A 106 -16.19 1.31 0.90
C GLU A 106 -16.58 -0.14 0.58
N GLU A 107 -17.49 -0.35 -0.38
CA GLU A 107 -17.91 -1.70 -0.80
C GLU A 107 -16.78 -2.45 -1.53
N ILE A 108 -15.83 -1.73 -2.15
CA ILE A 108 -14.68 -2.32 -2.85
C ILE A 108 -13.79 -3.14 -1.89
N LEU A 109 -13.77 -2.77 -0.61
CA LEU A 109 -12.92 -3.42 0.40
C LEU A 109 -13.25 -4.91 0.58
N ASP A 110 -14.49 -5.31 0.29
CA ASP A 110 -15.03 -6.66 0.51
C ASP A 110 -15.12 -7.53 -0.74
N ILE A 111 -14.81 -6.98 -1.91
CA ILE A 111 -15.06 -7.63 -3.19
C ILE A 111 -13.75 -8.19 -3.72
N ASP A 112 -13.70 -9.49 -4.02
CA ASP A 112 -12.53 -10.14 -4.61
C ASP A 112 -12.19 -9.58 -6.02
N LEU A 113 -11.30 -8.60 -6.04
CA LEU A 113 -10.77 -7.93 -7.22
C LEU A 113 -9.29 -8.28 -7.43
N SER A 114 -8.80 -8.00 -8.64
CA SER A 114 -7.38 -8.19 -8.93
C SER A 114 -6.50 -7.31 -8.03
N SER A 115 -5.29 -7.80 -7.69
CA SER A 115 -4.36 -7.08 -6.80
C SER A 115 -4.02 -5.67 -7.28
N THR A 116 -4.10 -5.42 -8.58
CA THR A 116 -4.01 -4.09 -9.19
C THR A 116 -4.94 -3.07 -8.54
N VAL A 117 -6.18 -3.44 -8.20
CA VAL A 117 -7.12 -2.53 -7.52
C VAL A 117 -6.57 -2.11 -6.18
N TYR A 118 -6.26 -3.08 -5.32
CA TYR A 118 -5.84 -2.80 -3.96
C TYR A 118 -4.52 -2.05 -3.89
N ARG A 119 -3.58 -2.35 -4.81
CA ARG A 119 -2.30 -1.64 -4.91
C ARG A 119 -2.45 -0.17 -5.32
N ASN A 120 -3.56 0.20 -5.95
CA ASN A 120 -3.86 1.57 -6.38
C ASN A 120 -5.09 2.15 -5.66
N PHE A 121 -5.48 1.56 -4.53
CA PHE A 121 -6.68 1.96 -3.81
C PHE A 121 -6.62 3.42 -3.36
N SER A 122 -5.44 3.92 -2.97
CA SER A 122 -5.31 5.34 -2.61
C SER A 122 -5.56 6.28 -3.78
N ALA A 123 -5.20 5.90 -5.00
CA ALA A 123 -5.52 6.68 -6.19
C ALA A 123 -7.04 6.68 -6.45
N LEU A 124 -7.70 5.53 -6.32
CA LEU A 124 -9.16 5.44 -6.43
C LEU A 124 -9.88 6.33 -5.41
N VAL A 125 -9.47 6.28 -4.15
CA VAL A 125 -10.02 7.14 -3.10
C VAL A 125 -9.79 8.61 -3.45
N ARG A 126 -8.59 9.00 -3.89
CA ARG A 126 -8.28 10.39 -4.29
C ARG A 126 -9.12 10.87 -5.47
N LEU A 127 -9.53 9.98 -6.38
CA LEU A 127 -10.36 10.36 -7.53
C LEU A 127 -11.81 10.68 -7.14
N VAL A 128 -12.34 10.01 -6.11
CA VAL A 128 -13.68 10.32 -5.60
C VAL A 128 -13.67 11.41 -4.52
N TRP A 129 -12.49 11.74 -4.04
CA TRP A 129 -12.27 12.70 -2.96
C TRP A 129 -12.30 14.13 -3.53
N ASN A 130 -13.28 14.92 -3.08
CA ASN A 130 -13.53 16.29 -3.56
C ASN A 130 -12.95 17.43 -2.66
N GLY A 131 -12.17 17.14 -1.62
CA GLY A 131 -11.47 18.15 -0.79
C GLY A 131 -12.34 18.92 0.23
N THR A 132 -13.47 18.38 0.69
CA THR A 132 -14.44 19.04 1.60
C THR A 132 -14.44 18.50 3.05
N ALA A 133 -15.17 19.12 3.98
CA ALA A 133 -15.28 18.60 5.35
C ALA A 133 -15.85 17.16 5.45
N ASN A 134 -16.56 16.67 4.42
CA ASN A 134 -17.01 15.28 4.30
C ASN A 134 -15.85 14.27 4.14
N ASP A 135 -14.62 14.74 3.90
CA ASP A 135 -13.48 13.86 3.58
C ASP A 135 -12.96 13.09 4.79
N PHE A 136 -12.98 13.72 5.98
CA PHE A 136 -12.63 13.01 7.22
C PHE A 136 -13.61 11.86 7.47
N HIS A 137 -14.90 12.08 7.18
CA HIS A 137 -15.94 11.07 7.33
C HIS A 137 -15.69 9.86 6.41
N MET A 138 -15.32 10.07 5.14
CA MET A 138 -15.02 8.96 4.21
C MET A 138 -13.83 8.12 4.68
N LEU A 139 -12.73 8.75 5.11
CA LEU A 139 -11.58 8.00 5.60
C LEU A 139 -11.88 7.26 6.90
N ASP A 140 -12.75 7.82 7.76
CA ASP A 140 -13.19 7.17 9.00
C ASP A 140 -14.13 5.98 8.70
N GLN A 141 -14.98 6.08 7.67
CA GLN A 141 -15.79 4.94 7.20
C GLN A 141 -14.92 3.83 6.62
N ILE A 142 -13.92 4.17 5.79
CA ILE A 142 -12.94 3.22 5.27
C ILE A 142 -12.18 2.56 6.43
N GLU A 143 -11.73 3.33 7.43
CA GLU A 143 -11.06 2.79 8.62
C GLU A 143 -11.97 1.81 9.37
N SER A 144 -13.21 2.21 9.68
CA SER A 144 -14.18 1.35 10.37
C SER A 144 -14.40 0.05 9.61
N ARG A 145 -14.59 0.13 8.29
CA ARG A 145 -14.80 -1.05 7.46
C ARG A 145 -13.57 -1.94 7.42
N LEU A 146 -12.37 -1.36 7.29
CA LEU A 146 -11.10 -2.10 7.36
C LEU A 146 -10.94 -2.79 8.72
N LEU A 147 -11.27 -2.14 9.83
CA LEU A 147 -11.22 -2.76 11.14
C LEU A 147 -12.16 -3.97 11.22
N ASP A 148 -13.41 -3.81 10.79
CA ASP A 148 -14.42 -4.87 10.85
C ASP A 148 -14.03 -6.11 10.02
N ILE A 149 -13.66 -5.90 8.75
CA ILE A 149 -13.39 -7.01 7.80
C ILE A 149 -12.10 -7.76 8.15
N ASN A 150 -11.16 -7.08 8.81
CA ASN A 150 -9.90 -7.64 9.26
C ASN A 150 -9.93 -8.10 10.73
N ARG A 151 -11.08 -7.99 11.41
CA ARG A 151 -11.24 -8.31 12.84
C ARG A 151 -10.20 -7.61 13.71
N LEU A 152 -10.01 -6.32 13.46
CA LEU A 152 -9.07 -5.46 14.17
C LEU A 152 -9.79 -4.48 15.09
N SER A 153 -9.06 -4.00 16.09
CA SER A 153 -9.47 -2.93 17.00
C SER A 153 -8.38 -1.87 17.05
N LYS A 154 -8.78 -0.60 17.06
CA LYS A 154 -7.86 0.53 17.10
C LYS A 154 -7.35 0.77 18.53
N LYS A 155 -6.04 0.66 18.76
CA LYS A 155 -5.39 1.13 20.02
C LYS A 155 -5.16 2.63 19.96
N ASN A 156 -4.63 3.09 18.83
CA ASN A 156 -4.40 4.49 18.49
C ASN A 156 -4.25 4.63 16.97
N GLU A 157 -3.99 5.84 16.47
CA GLU A 157 -3.84 6.13 15.03
C GLU A 157 -2.82 5.26 14.29
N ARG A 158 -1.84 4.66 14.99
CA ARG A 158 -0.74 3.91 14.38
C ARG A 158 -0.69 2.43 14.74
N VAL A 159 -1.54 1.97 15.66
CA VAL A 159 -1.46 0.62 16.22
C VAL A 159 -2.85 0.02 16.32
N PHE A 160 -3.07 -1.06 15.57
CA PHE A 160 -4.28 -1.86 15.65
C PHE A 160 -3.96 -3.24 16.22
N TYR A 161 -4.87 -3.80 17.02
CA TYR A 161 -4.78 -5.18 17.52
C TYR A 161 -5.81 -6.06 16.82
N THR A 162 -5.47 -7.32 16.60
CA THR A 162 -6.50 -8.32 16.33
C THR A 162 -7.45 -8.47 17.52
N THR A 163 -8.71 -8.73 17.21
CA THR A 163 -9.76 -9.08 18.19
C THR A 163 -9.94 -10.60 18.32
N ASP A 164 -9.31 -11.37 17.43
CA ASP A 164 -9.49 -12.81 17.30
C ASP A 164 -8.22 -13.60 17.67
N LYS A 165 -8.40 -14.84 18.10
CA LYS A 165 -7.29 -15.78 18.34
C LYS A 165 -6.77 -16.43 17.06
N PHE A 166 -7.61 -16.49 16.02
CA PHE A 166 -7.27 -17.07 14.73
C PHE A 166 -7.38 -15.97 13.69
N ILE A 167 -6.21 -15.52 13.19
CA ILE A 167 -6.13 -14.42 12.25
C ILE A 167 -5.25 -14.87 11.08
N GLY A 168 -5.77 -14.68 9.88
CA GLY A 168 -5.01 -14.78 8.63
C GLY A 168 -4.91 -13.41 8.02
N ILE A 169 -3.78 -13.14 7.36
CA ILE A 169 -3.62 -11.92 6.56
C ILE A 169 -3.26 -12.30 5.12
N SER A 170 -4.07 -11.82 4.19
CA SER A 170 -3.92 -12.02 2.76
C SER A 170 -3.20 -10.84 2.11
N ASN A 171 -2.71 -11.04 0.88
CA ASN A 171 -2.11 -9.97 0.10
C ASN A 171 -3.08 -8.81 -0.16
N GLN A 172 -4.37 -9.09 -0.36
CA GLN A 172 -5.42 -8.07 -0.48
C GLN A 172 -5.43 -7.16 0.75
N GLN A 173 -5.49 -7.76 1.94
CA GLN A 173 -5.53 -7.01 3.20
C GLN A 173 -4.26 -6.18 3.40
N ILE A 174 -3.08 -6.72 3.06
CA ILE A 174 -1.81 -5.98 3.13
C ILE A 174 -1.82 -4.77 2.18
N PHE A 175 -2.25 -4.93 0.92
CA PHE A 175 -2.29 -3.82 -0.03
C PHE A 175 -3.31 -2.75 0.36
N LEU A 176 -4.50 -3.16 0.79
CA LEU A 176 -5.51 -2.23 1.29
C LEU A 176 -4.99 -1.44 2.49
N MET A 177 -4.37 -2.11 3.46
CA MET A 177 -3.82 -1.43 4.64
C MET A 177 -2.67 -0.49 4.26
N LYS A 178 -1.76 -0.91 3.40
CA LYS A 178 -0.66 -0.08 2.88
C LYS A 178 -1.20 1.22 2.28
N GLU A 179 -2.20 1.12 1.41
CA GLU A 179 -2.77 2.28 0.73
C GLU A 179 -3.63 3.14 1.66
N PHE A 180 -4.31 2.54 2.65
CA PHE A 180 -4.98 3.29 3.72
C PHE A 180 -4.00 4.11 4.58
N VAL A 181 -2.89 3.50 5.01
CA VAL A 181 -1.85 4.18 5.79
C VAL A 181 -1.22 5.32 4.98
N ARG A 182 -1.06 5.14 3.66
CA ARG A 182 -0.64 6.20 2.73
C ARG A 182 -1.66 7.34 2.67
N LEU A 183 -2.96 7.05 2.62
CA LEU A 183 -4.02 8.07 2.61
C LEU A 183 -4.03 8.89 3.91
N ARG A 184 -3.75 8.26 5.05
CA ARG A 184 -3.63 8.93 6.36
C ARG A 184 -2.27 9.63 6.59
N ASP A 185 -1.36 9.58 5.61
CA ASP A 185 0.00 10.12 5.67
C ASP A 185 0.80 9.66 6.91
N LEU A 186 0.57 8.43 7.38
CA LEU A 186 1.25 7.90 8.56
C LEU A 186 2.60 7.30 8.15
N PRO A 187 3.74 7.76 8.72
CA PRO A 187 5.06 7.25 8.36
C PRO A 187 5.27 5.80 8.79
N VAL A 188 4.68 5.41 9.93
CA VAL A 188 4.80 4.09 10.55
C VAL A 188 3.44 3.66 11.07
N PHE A 189 3.06 2.42 10.77
CA PHE A 189 1.82 1.80 11.20
C PHE A 189 2.03 0.33 11.56
N ARG A 190 1.29 -0.18 12.54
CA ARG A 190 1.43 -1.53 13.08
C ARG A 190 0.09 -2.24 13.20
N ILE A 191 0.04 -3.48 12.73
CA ILE A 191 -1.01 -4.45 13.06
C ILE A 191 -0.40 -5.51 13.97
N CYS A 192 -0.87 -5.56 15.19
CA CYS A 192 -0.50 -6.56 16.18
C CYS A 192 -1.42 -7.80 16.04
N PHE A 193 -0.82 -8.96 15.78
CA PHE A 193 -1.54 -10.25 15.73
C PHE A 193 -1.72 -10.90 17.11
N HIS A 194 -1.14 -10.28 18.14
CA HIS A 194 -1.46 -10.55 19.53
C HIS A 194 -2.58 -9.62 19.99
N THR A 195 -3.34 -10.00 21.02
CA THR A 195 -4.51 -9.22 21.48
C THR A 195 -4.17 -8.12 22.50
N SER A 196 -2.97 -8.12 23.08
CA SER A 196 -2.51 -7.07 24.00
C SER A 196 -1.00 -7.10 24.24
N ASP A 197 -0.45 -6.02 24.78
CA ASP A 197 0.96 -5.92 25.21
C ASP A 197 1.38 -6.99 26.22
N LYS A 198 0.43 -7.69 26.87
CA LYS A 198 0.71 -8.76 27.84
C LYS A 198 0.98 -10.12 27.19
N ALA A 199 0.81 -10.26 25.88
CA ALA A 199 1.03 -11.53 25.19
C ALA A 199 2.50 -11.96 25.29
N CYS A 200 2.75 -13.26 25.46
CA CYS A 200 4.11 -13.83 25.57
C CYS A 200 4.91 -13.73 24.26
N ILE A 201 4.23 -13.51 23.14
CA ILE A 201 4.83 -13.28 21.83
C ILE A 201 4.21 -12.00 21.28
N GLN A 202 5.05 -11.12 20.77
CA GLN A 202 4.68 -9.87 20.14
C GLN A 202 4.90 -10.02 18.63
N GLU A 203 3.86 -10.41 17.90
CA GLU A 203 3.85 -10.50 16.44
C GLU A 203 3.19 -9.26 15.84
N MET A 204 3.93 -8.54 15.00
CA MET A 204 3.47 -7.29 14.38
C MET A 204 3.76 -7.29 12.89
N LEU A 205 2.78 -6.92 12.06
CA LEU A 205 3.05 -6.41 10.72
C LEU A 205 3.31 -4.91 10.82
N ILE A 206 4.48 -4.48 10.41
CA ILE A 206 4.90 -3.08 10.43
C ILE A 206 4.93 -2.57 8.99
N ILE A 207 4.35 -1.38 8.77
CA ILE A 207 4.30 -0.70 7.48
C ILE A 207 5.00 0.64 7.65
N HIS A 208 6.10 0.83 6.93
CA HIS A 208 6.73 2.14 6.72
C HIS A 208 6.32 2.68 5.34
N THR A 209 5.78 3.89 5.28
CA THR A 209 5.31 4.54 4.04
C THR A 209 6.32 5.49 3.41
N ARG A 210 7.50 5.60 4.03
CA ARG A 210 8.67 6.34 3.57
C ARG A 210 9.93 5.78 4.24
N PRO A 211 11.13 6.06 3.71
CA PRO A 211 12.37 5.72 4.40
C PRO A 211 12.36 6.27 5.83
N THR A 212 12.59 5.39 6.79
CA THR A 212 12.45 5.66 8.22
C THR A 212 13.59 4.99 8.94
N VAL A 213 14.19 5.70 9.91
CA VAL A 213 15.29 5.19 10.73
C VAL A 213 14.81 5.11 12.18
N ILE A 214 14.90 3.93 12.78
CA ILE A 214 14.72 3.74 14.21
C ILE A 214 16.09 3.86 14.85
N LYS A 215 16.24 4.79 15.80
CA LYS A 215 17.51 5.03 16.51
C LYS A 215 18.07 3.73 17.12
N PRO A 216 19.40 3.66 17.35
CA PRO A 216 20.01 2.49 17.97
C PRO A 216 19.35 2.18 19.32
N HIS A 217 18.77 0.99 19.42
CA HIS A 217 18.11 0.52 20.63
C HIS A 217 18.38 -0.96 20.84
N LYS A 218 18.24 -1.42 22.07
CA LYS A 218 18.21 -2.83 22.43
C LYS A 218 17.05 -3.09 23.37
N GLN A 219 16.70 -4.35 23.52
CA GLN A 219 15.70 -4.82 24.46
C GLN A 219 16.30 -5.93 25.30
N GLU A 220 16.03 -5.95 26.60
CA GLU A 220 16.49 -7.00 27.52
C GLU A 220 15.69 -8.30 27.30
N LYS A 221 15.81 -8.87 26.10
CA LYS A 221 15.09 -10.03 25.57
C LYS A 221 16.05 -10.91 24.78
N GLU A 222 15.69 -12.18 24.63
CA GLU A 222 16.56 -13.16 23.96
C GLU A 222 16.75 -12.83 22.48
N SER A 223 15.66 -12.61 21.73
CA SER A 223 15.75 -12.41 20.28
C SER A 223 14.61 -11.57 19.73
N VAL A 224 14.88 -11.00 18.57
CA VAL A 224 13.91 -10.37 17.68
C VAL A 224 14.16 -10.91 16.27
N SER A 225 13.09 -11.03 15.50
CA SER A 225 13.19 -11.43 14.10
C SER A 225 12.36 -10.56 13.19
N TYR A 226 12.85 -10.42 11.96
CA TYR A 226 12.26 -9.62 10.91
C TYR A 226 12.01 -10.50 9.68
N HIS A 227 10.84 -10.39 9.07
CA HIS A 227 10.52 -11.01 7.78
C HIS A 227 9.94 -9.96 6.85
N VAL A 228 10.64 -9.64 5.76
CA VAL A 228 10.17 -8.65 4.79
C VAL A 228 9.14 -9.26 3.85
N VAL A 229 7.96 -8.64 3.79
CA VAL A 229 6.88 -8.98 2.86
C VAL A 229 6.99 -8.15 1.59
N GLU A 230 7.30 -6.86 1.72
CA GLU A 230 7.49 -5.95 0.59
C GLU A 230 8.56 -4.92 0.93
N GLY A 231 9.42 -4.59 -0.03
CA GLY A 231 10.40 -3.52 0.10
C GLY A 231 11.75 -4.00 0.62
N HIS A 232 12.47 -3.08 1.27
CA HIS A 232 13.87 -3.24 1.67
C HIS A 232 14.14 -2.53 3.00
N ILE A 233 14.67 -3.29 3.95
CA ILE A 233 15.15 -2.79 5.23
C ILE A 233 16.63 -3.16 5.43
N SER A 234 17.35 -2.34 6.18
CA SER A 234 18.66 -2.67 6.73
C SER A 234 18.62 -2.71 8.24
N VAL A 235 19.39 -3.63 8.83
CA VAL A 235 19.62 -3.72 10.26
C VAL A 235 21.11 -3.61 10.51
N GLU A 236 21.52 -2.58 11.23
CA GLU A 236 22.91 -2.34 11.64
C GLU A 236 23.05 -2.68 13.11
N ILE A 237 24.08 -3.45 13.46
CA ILE A 237 24.38 -3.84 14.84
C ILE A 237 25.57 -3.01 15.33
N HIS A 238 25.40 -2.42 16.51
CA HIS A 238 26.36 -1.51 17.12
C HIS A 238 27.01 -2.15 18.33
N ASP A 239 28.30 -1.84 18.54
CA ASP A 239 28.94 -2.04 19.83
C ASP A 239 28.46 -1.02 20.87
N ASP A 240 28.90 -1.14 22.13
CA ASP A 240 28.51 -0.21 23.20
C ASP A 240 29.08 1.22 23.00
N GLN A 241 30.02 1.41 22.08
CA GLN A 241 30.55 2.71 21.68
C GLN A 241 29.81 3.31 20.48
N GLY A 242 28.81 2.61 19.94
CA GLY A 242 27.99 3.02 18.79
C GLY A 242 28.59 2.70 17.43
N ASN A 243 29.74 2.04 17.35
CA ASN A 243 30.33 1.65 16.07
C ASN A 243 29.55 0.48 15.47
N VAL A 244 29.23 0.58 14.19
CA VAL A 244 28.59 -0.52 13.44
C VAL A 244 29.64 -1.59 13.15
N PHE A 245 29.41 -2.82 13.60
CA PHE A 245 30.30 -3.95 13.31
C PHE A 245 29.64 -5.02 12.43
N GLU A 246 28.31 -5.03 12.33
CA GLU A 246 27.56 -5.91 11.43
C GLU A 246 26.41 -5.16 10.75
N LYS A 247 26.11 -5.54 9.51
CA LYS A 247 25.00 -4.99 8.73
C LYS A 247 24.30 -6.10 7.94
N TYR A 248 22.98 -6.12 8.03
CA TYR A 248 22.10 -7.05 7.34
C TYR A 248 21.16 -6.29 6.42
N GLU A 249 21.05 -6.74 5.17
CA GLU A 249 20.14 -6.17 4.16
C GLU A 249 19.05 -7.19 3.85
N ILE A 250 17.80 -6.85 4.16
CA ILE A 250 16.66 -7.77 4.05
C ILE A 250 15.67 -7.19 3.05
N CYS A 251 15.35 -7.92 1.99
CA CYS A 251 14.45 -7.43 0.95
C CYS A 251 13.62 -8.53 0.32
N ASN A 252 12.37 -8.20 0.00
CA ASN A 252 11.46 -9.07 -0.73
C ASN A 252 11.03 -8.34 -1.99
N HIS A 253 11.92 -8.31 -2.99
CA HIS A 253 11.66 -8.04 -4.41
C HIS A 253 12.95 -8.19 -5.24
N LEU A 254 12.79 -8.46 -6.54
CA LEU A 254 13.87 -8.33 -7.54
C LEU A 254 14.09 -6.85 -7.89
N SER A 255 14.25 -5.96 -6.90
CA SER A 255 14.75 -4.62 -7.20
C SER A 255 16.25 -4.70 -7.49
N SER A 256 16.69 -3.81 -8.38
CA SER A 256 18.01 -3.67 -9.00
C SER A 256 19.20 -3.42 -8.06
N LEU A 257 19.06 -3.76 -6.77
CA LEU A 257 20.20 -3.78 -5.86
C LEU A 257 21.12 -4.92 -6.30
N ALA A 258 22.42 -4.63 -6.37
CA ALA A 258 23.49 -5.55 -6.78
C ALA A 258 23.69 -6.74 -5.80
N ILE A 259 22.64 -7.16 -5.12
CA ILE A 259 22.59 -8.39 -4.34
C ILE A 259 22.15 -9.47 -5.33
N SER A 260 23.07 -10.39 -5.64
CA SER A 260 22.76 -11.61 -6.40
C SER A 260 21.47 -12.22 -5.85
N ALA A 261 20.55 -12.61 -6.73
CA ALA A 261 19.26 -13.20 -6.35
C ALA A 261 19.42 -14.38 -5.36
N ASN A 262 20.58 -15.04 -5.37
CA ASN A 262 20.90 -16.19 -4.52
C ASN A 262 21.38 -15.84 -3.09
N ASN A 263 21.73 -14.58 -2.81
CA ASN A 263 22.20 -14.13 -1.48
C ASN A 263 21.23 -13.13 -0.80
N LYS A 264 19.96 -13.11 -1.23
CA LYS A 264 18.96 -12.21 -0.66
C LYS A 264 18.42 -12.77 0.65
N GLN A 265 18.58 -12.01 1.74
CA GLN A 265 17.93 -12.32 3.00
C GLN A 265 16.47 -11.82 2.93
N ILE A 266 15.52 -12.69 3.20
CA ILE A 266 14.10 -12.32 3.38
C ILE A 266 13.70 -12.35 4.87
N PHE A 267 14.52 -13.01 5.69
CA PHE A 267 14.33 -13.22 7.10
C PHE A 267 15.65 -12.99 7.85
N LEU A 268 15.58 -12.37 9.02
CA LEU A 268 16.70 -12.17 9.93
C LEU A 268 16.24 -12.44 11.36
N ARG A 269 17.01 -13.21 12.13
CA ARG A 269 16.87 -13.31 13.58
C ARG A 269 18.18 -12.87 14.22
N ILE A 270 18.09 -11.99 15.21
CA ILE A 270 19.24 -11.48 15.97
C ILE A 270 18.93 -11.47 17.48
N PRO A 271 19.96 -11.45 18.33
CA PRO A 271 19.79 -11.19 19.76
C PRO A 271 19.15 -9.81 19.97
N ALA A 272 18.10 -9.74 20.79
CA ALA A 272 17.41 -8.46 21.02
C ALA A 272 18.17 -7.55 21.99
N ASN A 273 19.09 -8.10 22.78
CA ASN A 273 19.94 -7.41 23.75
C ASN A 273 21.18 -6.74 23.13
N GLN A 274 21.29 -6.69 21.80
CA GLN A 274 22.31 -5.93 21.09
C GLN A 274 21.72 -4.63 20.56
N PHE A 275 22.52 -3.56 20.60
CA PHE A 275 22.11 -2.27 20.03
C PHE A 275 21.99 -2.40 18.52
N ARG A 276 20.84 -1.99 18.00
CA ARG A 276 20.53 -2.09 16.58
C ARG A 276 19.81 -0.85 16.06
N THR A 277 20.17 -0.44 14.86
CA THR A 277 19.40 0.50 14.04
C THR A 277 18.62 -0.29 13.01
N LEU A 278 17.33 -0.04 12.90
CA LEU A 278 16.51 -0.55 11.81
C LEU A 278 16.15 0.61 10.88
N GLN A 279 16.42 0.45 9.59
CA GLN A 279 16.12 1.44 8.59
C GLN A 279 15.31 0.83 7.45
N SER A 280 14.20 1.47 7.06
CA SER A 280 13.58 1.22 5.76
C SER A 280 14.25 2.08 4.69
N LEU A 281 14.61 1.46 3.57
CA LEU A 281 15.35 2.10 2.48
C LEU A 281 14.47 2.37 1.26
N SER A 282 13.42 1.58 1.06
CA SER A 282 12.45 1.74 -0.02
C SER A 282 11.35 2.75 0.34
N SER A 283 10.64 3.23 -0.69
CA SER A 283 9.46 4.11 -0.53
C SER A 283 8.38 3.46 0.33
N PHE A 284 8.26 2.13 0.30
CA PHE A 284 7.47 1.35 1.25
C PHE A 284 8.29 0.18 1.77
N ALA A 285 8.17 -0.12 3.05
CA ALA A 285 8.68 -1.36 3.63
C ALA A 285 7.58 -1.98 4.50
N ILE A 286 7.22 -3.22 4.20
CA ILE A 286 6.24 -4.01 4.96
C ILE A 286 6.97 -5.25 5.45
N PHE A 287 6.99 -5.44 6.76
CA PHE A 287 7.71 -6.55 7.36
C PHE A 287 7.03 -7.00 8.65
N PHE A 288 7.15 -8.29 8.95
CA PHE A 288 6.83 -8.79 10.28
C PHE A 288 7.99 -8.50 11.22
N GLU A 289 7.69 -8.04 12.42
CA GLU A 289 8.59 -8.07 13.57
C GLU A 289 7.99 -9.04 14.60
N ILE A 290 8.80 -10.00 15.03
CA ILE A 290 8.41 -11.01 16.03
C ILE A 290 9.42 -10.94 17.16
N SER A 291 8.93 -10.64 18.36
CA SER A 291 9.75 -10.58 19.57
C SER A 291 9.07 -11.27 20.75
N ILE A 292 9.85 -11.58 21.77
CA ILE A 292 9.34 -12.13 23.03
C ILE A 292 8.55 -11.04 23.76
N GLY A 293 7.41 -11.39 24.32
CA GLY A 293 6.63 -10.52 25.19
C GLY A 293 6.73 -10.91 26.67
N PRO A 294 6.04 -10.19 27.57
CA PRO A 294 5.19 -9.03 27.28
C PRO A 294 6.01 -7.83 26.76
N PHE A 295 5.33 -6.89 26.12
CA PHE A 295 5.92 -5.60 25.78
C PHE A 295 5.86 -4.69 27.02
N GLN A 296 7.01 -4.20 27.45
CA GLN A 296 7.13 -3.11 28.42
C GLN A 296 8.05 -2.05 27.82
N ASP A 297 7.62 -0.80 27.87
CA ASP A 297 8.40 0.31 27.29
C ASP A 297 9.77 0.44 27.98
N SER A 298 9.81 0.14 29.29
CA SER A 298 11.02 0.09 30.10
C SER A 298 12.06 -0.96 29.67
N ASP A 299 11.66 -1.97 28.89
CA ASP A 299 12.60 -2.97 28.37
C ASP A 299 13.47 -2.39 27.26
N THR A 300 13.07 -1.25 26.66
CA THR A 300 13.79 -0.63 25.55
C THR A 300 14.86 0.32 26.07
N VAL A 301 16.11 -0.05 25.84
CA VAL A 301 17.27 0.80 26.13
C VAL A 301 17.72 1.47 24.85
N TRP A 302 17.64 2.80 24.81
CA TRP A 302 18.14 3.62 23.71
C TRP A 302 19.62 3.93 23.91
N MET A 303 20.40 3.83 22.84
CA MET A 303 21.78 4.31 22.87
C MET A 303 21.74 5.83 23.06
N LYS A 304 22.53 6.34 24.00
CA LYS A 304 22.65 7.79 24.20
C LYS A 304 23.34 8.39 22.98
N ASP A 305 22.83 9.51 22.49
CA ASP A 305 23.43 10.22 21.35
C ASP A 305 24.91 10.52 21.71
N LEU A 306 25.86 10.01 20.92
CA LEU A 306 27.31 10.20 21.11
C LEU A 306 27.78 11.61 20.71
N SER A 307 26.85 12.50 20.35
CA SER A 307 27.10 13.88 19.92
C SER A 307 27.36 14.86 21.07
N GLN A 308 28.13 14.45 22.08
CA GLN A 308 28.80 15.36 23.02
C GLN A 308 30.33 15.24 23.00
N GLY A 309 30.89 14.50 22.04
CA GLY A 309 32.34 14.23 21.96
C GLY A 309 33.12 14.92 20.84
N ILE A 310 32.49 15.74 19.99
CA ILE A 310 33.21 16.54 18.99
C ILE A 310 32.73 17.98 19.10
N ALA A 311 33.38 18.73 19.98
CA ALA A 311 33.45 20.18 19.85
C ALA A 311 34.18 20.49 18.54
N LEU A 312 33.44 20.85 17.50
CA LEU A 312 34.00 21.60 16.39
C LEU A 312 34.11 23.05 16.85
N ALA A 313 35.34 23.47 17.09
CA ALA A 313 35.75 24.88 17.06
C ALA A 313 35.56 25.45 15.65
#